data_AF-A0AAX2QAL8-F1
#
_entry.id   AF-A0AAX2QAL8-F1
#
_cell.length_a   1.000
_cell.length_b   1.000
_cell.length_c   1.000
_cell.angle_alpha   90.00
_cell.angle_beta   90.00
_cell.angle_gamma   90.00
#
_symmetry.space_group_name_H-M   'P 1'
#
loop_
_entity.id
_entity.type
_entity.pdbx_description
1 polymer ?
#
loop_
_entity_poly.entity_id
_entity_poly.type
_entity_poly.pdbx_seq_one_letter_code
_entity_poly.pdbx_strand_id
1 'polypeptide(L)' 'MSDPITPVAPSWRSPPPQRQQVRVHAPSGRICKPEDVAMAIAALCAGDGEWINSHLVSANGGFL' A
#
# COMPACT_ATOMS: atom_id res chain seq x y z
N MET A 1 -4.57 -0.72 -23.47
CA MET A 1 -5.83 -0.77 -22.71
C MET A 1 -5.71 -1.98 -21.79
N SER A 2 -5.28 -1.81 -20.54
CA SER A 2 -5.04 -2.94 -19.65
C SER A 2 -6.35 -3.42 -19.01
N ASP A 3 -6.54 -4.74 -18.96
CA ASP A 3 -7.68 -5.46 -18.37
C ASP A 3 -8.04 -4.95 -16.96
N PRO A 4 -9.33 -4.71 -16.62
CA PRO A 4 -9.72 -4.12 -15.33
C PRO A 4 -9.52 -5.04 -14.11
N ILE A 5 -9.10 -6.30 -14.31
CA ILE A 5 -8.99 -7.32 -13.24
C ILE A 5 -7.56 -7.89 -13.14
N THR A 6 -6.61 -7.45 -13.99
CA THR A 6 -5.23 -7.94 -13.84
C THR A 6 -4.69 -7.43 -12.51
N PRO A 7 -4.32 -8.30 -11.55
CA PRO A 7 -3.75 -7.86 -10.29
C PRO A 7 -2.43 -7.18 -10.63
N VAL A 8 -2.40 -5.85 -10.51
CA VAL A 8 -1.14 -5.12 -10.60
C VAL A 8 -0.29 -5.65 -9.46
N ALA A 9 0.80 -6.34 -9.79
CA ALA A 9 1.69 -6.86 -8.77
C ALA A 9 2.07 -5.68 -7.84
N PRO A 10 1.96 -5.85 -6.52
CA PRO A 10 2.20 -4.76 -5.60
C PRO A 10 3.63 -4.24 -5.81
N SER A 11 3.82 -2.92 -5.69
CA SER A 11 5.02 -2.19 -6.15
C SER A 11 6.35 -2.74 -5.60
N TRP A 12 6.34 -3.46 -4.48
CA TRP A 12 7.52 -4.14 -3.93
C TRP A 12 8.00 -5.35 -4.77
N ARG A 13 7.14 -5.95 -5.61
CA ARG A 13 7.49 -7.04 -6.56
C ARG A 13 8.00 -6.54 -7.90
N SER A 14 7.94 -5.22 -8.17
CA SER A 14 8.43 -4.66 -9.42
C SER A 14 9.97 -4.74 -9.54
N PRO A 15 10.53 -4.81 -10.76
CA PRO A 15 11.97 -4.72 -10.99
C PRO A 15 12.63 -3.52 -10.28
N PRO A 16 13.90 -3.63 -9.82
CA PRO A 16 14.58 -2.58 -9.05
C PRO A 16 14.55 -1.16 -9.67
N PRO A 17 14.70 -0.98 -11.01
CA PRO A 17 14.62 0.35 -11.62
C PRO A 17 13.23 0.98 -11.50
N GLN A 18 12.17 0.20 -11.72
CA GLN A 18 10.79 0.66 -11.54
C GLN A 18 10.52 1.02 -10.09
N ARG A 19 11.06 0.24 -9.13
CA ARG A 19 10.95 0.56 -7.71
C ARG A 19 11.53 1.94 -7.37
N GLN A 20 12.68 2.30 -7.93
CA GLN A 20 13.24 3.65 -7.71
C GLN A 20 12.34 4.76 -8.26
N GLN A 21 11.70 4.53 -9.40
CA GLN A 21 10.75 5.50 -9.98
C GLN A 21 9.50 5.69 -9.11
N VAL A 22 8.96 4.63 -8.50
CA VAL A 22 7.78 4.79 -7.63
C VAL A 22 8.15 5.48 -6.30
N ARG A 23 9.38 5.32 -5.81
CA ARG A 23 9.84 5.93 -4.55
C ARG A 23 9.79 7.45 -4.55
N VAL A 24 10.04 8.11 -5.68
CA VAL A 24 10.04 9.58 -5.75
C VAL A 24 8.63 10.18 -5.67
N HIS A 25 7.61 9.39 -5.92
CA HIS A 25 6.21 9.80 -5.84
C HIS A 25 5.55 9.49 -4.49
N ALA A 26 6.21 8.71 -3.63
CA ALA A 26 5.76 8.48 -2.27
C ALA A 26 6.40 9.53 -1.35
N PRO A 27 5.61 10.39 -0.67
CA PRO A 27 6.14 11.34 0.33
C PRO A 27 7.00 10.67 1.40
N SER A 28 6.72 9.42 1.74
CA SER A 28 7.54 8.62 2.67
C SER A 28 8.95 8.27 2.15
N GLY A 29 9.25 8.49 0.85
CA GLY A 29 10.54 8.18 0.22
C GLY A 29 10.86 6.68 0.10
N ARG A 30 9.91 5.81 0.47
CA ARG A 30 10.06 4.35 0.49
C ARG A 30 8.88 3.65 -0.18
N ILE A 31 9.15 2.45 -0.68
CA ILE A 31 8.09 1.54 -1.11
C ILE A 31 7.51 0.83 0.10
N CYS A 32 6.19 0.68 0.11
CA CYS A 32 5.49 -0.19 1.06
C CYS A 32 5.98 -1.63 0.94
N LYS A 33 6.38 -2.19 2.07
CA LYS A 33 6.65 -3.60 2.24
C LYS A 33 5.36 -4.33 2.65
N PRO A 34 5.30 -5.67 2.50
CA PRO A 34 4.16 -6.45 2.95
C PRO A 34 3.78 -6.19 4.42
N GLU A 35 4.79 -5.99 5.28
CA GLU A 35 4.60 -5.78 6.72
C GLU A 35 3.85 -4.47 7.02
N ASP A 36 3.98 -3.44 6.17
CA ASP A 36 3.28 -2.17 6.38
C ASP A 36 1.76 -2.33 6.24
N VAL A 37 1.33 -3.13 5.26
CA VAL A 37 -0.09 -3.45 5.06
C VAL A 37 -0.58 -4.36 6.17
N ALA A 38 0.23 -5.35 6.58
CA ALA A 38 -0.11 -6.23 7.69
C ALA A 38 -0.30 -5.45 9.01
N MET A 39 0.56 -4.47 9.29
CA MET A 39 0.43 -3.60 10.46
C MET A 39 -0.82 -2.71 10.40
N ALA A 40 -1.18 -2.20 9.23
CA ALA A 40 -2.44 -1.46 9.05
C ALA A 40 -3.67 -2.35 9.32
N ILE A 41 -3.65 -3.59 8.80
CA ILE A 41 -4.70 -4.58 9.09
C ILE A 41 -4.76 -4.90 10.58
N ALA A 42 -3.61 -5.14 11.22
CA ALA A 42 -3.55 -5.43 12.65
C ALA A 42 -4.13 -4.29 13.49
N ALA A 43 -3.87 -3.03 13.13
CA ALA A 43 -4.47 -1.88 13.78
C ALA A 43 -6.00 -1.80 13.60
N LEU A 44 -6.51 -2.10 12.40
CA LEU A 44 -7.95 -2.16 12.13
C LEU A 44 -8.65 -3.31 12.88
N CYS A 45 -7.94 -4.43 13.11
CA CYS A 45 -8.45 -5.56 13.87
C CYS A 45 -8.24 -5.44 15.39
N ALA A 46 -7.53 -4.42 15.86
CA ALA A 46 -7.37 -4.17 17.29
C ALA A 46 -8.68 -3.65 17.91
N GLY A 47 -8.83 -3.77 19.23
CA GLY A 47 -10.01 -3.25 19.93
C GLY A 47 -10.27 -1.76 19.66
N ASP A 48 -9.20 -0.97 19.59
CA ASP A 48 -9.29 0.47 19.26
C ASP A 48 -9.75 0.73 17.81
N GLY A 49 -9.62 -0.27 16.93
CA GLY A 49 -10.05 -0.22 15.53
C GLY A 49 -11.53 -0.53 15.32
N GLU A 50 -12.26 -1.00 16.35
CA GLU A 50 -13.64 -1.52 16.22
C GLU A 50 -14.62 -0.51 15.61
N TRP A 51 -14.40 0.79 15.81
CA TRP A 51 -15.27 1.83 15.28
C TRP A 51 -14.96 2.26 13.83
N ILE A 52 -13.86 1.77 13.25
CA ILE A 52 -13.42 2.12 11.89
C ILE A 52 -13.97 1.07 10.92
N ASN A 53 -15.19 1.29 10.42
CA ASN A 53 -15.87 0.38 9.52
C ASN A 53 -16.24 1.04 8.19
N SER A 54 -16.36 0.24 7.13
CA SER A 54 -16.83 0.68 5.81
C SER A 54 -16.02 1.82 5.18
N HIS A 55 -14.78 2.02 5.63
CA HIS A 55 -13.85 3.01 5.11
C HIS A 55 -12.83 2.38 4.15
N LEU A 56 -12.49 3.10 3.10
CA LEU A 56 -11.33 2.78 2.28
C LEU A 56 -10.07 3.37 2.95
N VAL A 57 -9.20 2.50 3.44
CA VAL A 57 -7.96 2.89 4.11
C VAL A 57 -6.77 2.65 3.19
N SER A 58 -5.99 3.70 2.94
CA SER A 58 -4.81 3.64 2.06
C SER A 58 -3.52 3.50 2.86
N ALA A 59 -2.85 2.35 2.73
CA ALA A 59 -1.51 2.10 3.29
C ALA A 59 -0.44 2.16 2.19
N ASN A 60 -0.22 3.35 1.62
CA ASN A 60 0.60 3.54 0.40
C ASN A 60 1.77 4.53 0.56
N GLY A 61 2.04 4.99 1.78
CA GLY A 61 3.14 5.92 2.05
C GLY A 61 2.90 7.35 1.53
N GLY A 62 1.64 7.73 1.32
CA GLY A 62 1.21 9.07 0.88
C GLY A 62 1.16 9.25 -0.64
N PHE A 63 1.20 8.14 -1.40
CA PHE A 63 1.11 8.16 -2.85
C PHE A 63 -0.29 8.64 -3.28
N LEU A 64 -0.35 9.72 -4.06
CA LEU A 64 -1.57 10.30 -4.65
C LEU A 64 -1.37 10.49 -6.15
#